data_AF-A0A8J9YR29-F1
#
_entry.id   AF-A0A8J9YR29-F1
#
_cell.length_a   1.000
_cell.length_b   1.000
_cell.length_c   1.000
_cell.angle_alpha   90.00
_cell.angle_beta   90.00
_cell.angle_gamma   90.00
#
_symmetry.space_group_name_H-M   'P 1'
#
loop_
_entity.id
_entity.type
_entity.pdbx_description
1 polymer ?
#
loop_
_entity_poly.entity_id
_entity_poly.type
_entity_poly.pdbx_seq_one_letter_code
_entity_poly.pdbx_strand_id
1 'polypeptide(L)'
;MEGNRAYYTLPLFRYTNSVRFLVFLDGVVCVALWLAGGRTQYLEDNVVHFDFYRSVFELACLSLLRMCLLFHFFTRIEEISMKLLDEPYDRGLIKKRQAYYVSAIFFTLLSTAYAVTKGVFVLHEESYKEMHSTYVAVCIASLVFSVLELLLALAFLRMARRLQVMRIVHRYNSDGQEIDEEGNTIKKKVNLRRLFTMARDEWWILGLGGIALLVSSASNMMAPLFFSFVVDAALTSIEKVNHTVLVLLLIYIGGAIAAFFRSWLFTLAGMRFVARLREELFAAIIKNEIAFFDTTRTGELTNRLASDTGVVQNTVTVSVLYLYLCHAWA
;
A
#
# COMPACT_ATOMS: atom_id res chain seq x y z
N MET A 1 -21.18 1.35 -41.75
CA MET A 1 -20.79 2.33 -40.70
C MET A 1 -21.12 1.71 -39.35
N GLU A 2 -20.37 0.69 -38.95
CA GLU A 2 -20.55 0.08 -37.63
C GLU A 2 -19.81 0.95 -36.61
N GLY A 3 -20.56 1.47 -35.64
CA GLY A 3 -20.07 2.40 -34.64
C GLY A 3 -18.89 1.81 -33.87
N ASN A 4 -17.78 2.53 -33.91
CA ASN A 4 -16.61 2.28 -33.09
C ASN A 4 -17.07 2.33 -31.61
N ARG A 5 -17.25 1.15 -30.97
CA ARG A 5 -17.75 1.05 -29.59
C ARG A 5 -16.64 1.46 -28.63
N ALA A 6 -16.43 2.76 -28.48
CA ALA A 6 -15.60 3.29 -27.42
C ALA A 6 -16.32 3.06 -26.09
N TYR A 7 -15.75 2.23 -25.23
CA TYR A 7 -16.21 2.09 -23.86
C TYR A 7 -15.11 2.53 -22.90
N TYR A 8 -15.54 3.13 -21.79
CA TYR A 8 -14.66 3.70 -20.79
C TYR A 8 -14.44 2.68 -19.67
N THR A 9 -13.19 2.40 -19.33
CA THR A 9 -12.86 1.66 -18.10
C THR A 9 -12.04 2.56 -17.18
N LEU A 10 -12.58 2.81 -15.98
CA LEU A 10 -11.86 3.52 -14.94
C LEU A 10 -10.83 2.58 -14.28
N PRO A 11 -9.67 3.08 -13.85
CA PRO A 11 -8.67 2.25 -13.15
C PRO A 11 -9.25 1.68 -11.85
N LEU A 12 -8.95 0.40 -11.56
CA LEU A 12 -9.37 -0.30 -10.34
C LEU A 12 -8.87 0.37 -9.05
N PHE A 13 -7.61 0.83 -9.04
CA PHE A 13 -7.01 1.56 -7.94
C PHE A 13 -7.23 3.07 -8.08
N ARG A 14 -8.30 3.56 -7.47
CA ARG A 14 -8.63 4.99 -7.41
C ARG A 14 -8.07 5.59 -6.13
N TYR A 15 -7.45 6.76 -6.22
CA TYR A 15 -7.01 7.54 -5.04
C TYR A 15 -8.15 7.69 -4.02
N THR A 16 -9.37 7.92 -4.50
CA THR A 16 -10.57 8.03 -3.66
C THR A 16 -10.86 6.76 -2.86
N ASN A 17 -10.60 5.57 -3.41
CA ASN A 17 -10.78 4.31 -2.68
C ASN A 17 -9.73 4.17 -1.58
N SER A 18 -8.49 4.54 -1.83
CA SER A 18 -7.42 4.56 -0.81
C SER A 18 -7.74 5.52 0.32
N VAL A 19 -8.21 6.73 0.00
CA VAL A 19 -8.61 7.73 1.01
C VAL A 19 -9.80 7.24 1.84
N ARG A 20 -10.83 6.65 1.19
CA ARG A 20 -12.00 6.08 1.89
C ARG A 20 -11.62 4.96 2.86
N PHE A 21 -10.74 4.05 2.42
CA PHE A 21 -10.27 2.97 3.28
C PHE A 21 -9.54 3.51 4.50
N LEU A 22 -8.72 4.55 4.31
CA LEU A 22 -7.98 5.16 5.41
C LEU A 22 -8.90 5.87 6.41
N VAL A 23 -9.89 6.64 5.93
CA VAL A 23 -10.91 7.30 6.78
C VAL A 23 -11.73 6.26 7.55
N PHE A 24 -12.07 5.13 6.91
CA PHE A 24 -12.75 4.03 7.58
C PHE A 24 -11.88 3.40 8.68
N LEU A 25 -10.59 3.19 8.39
CA LEU A 25 -9.64 2.63 9.34
C LEU A 25 -9.43 3.56 10.55
N ASP A 26 -9.35 4.87 10.35
CA ASP A 26 -9.30 5.86 11.45
C ASP A 26 -10.50 5.72 12.41
N GLY A 27 -11.72 5.73 11.88
CA GLY A 27 -12.93 5.60 12.69
C GLY A 27 -12.96 4.30 13.50
N VAL A 28 -12.62 3.17 12.85
CA VAL A 28 -12.57 1.86 13.52
C VAL A 28 -11.47 1.80 14.58
N VAL A 29 -10.27 2.31 14.30
CA VAL A 29 -9.14 2.28 15.24
C VAL A 29 -9.43 3.14 16.46
N CYS A 30 -9.97 4.34 16.28
CA CYS A 30 -10.32 5.22 17.42
C CYS A 30 -11.38 4.60 18.33
N VAL A 31 -12.41 3.96 17.76
CA VAL A 31 -13.46 3.28 18.54
C VAL A 31 -12.93 2.03 19.22
N ALA A 32 -12.12 1.23 18.53
CA ALA A 32 -11.53 0.02 19.09
C ALA A 32 -10.57 0.34 20.25
N LEU A 33 -9.75 1.38 20.11
CA LEU A 33 -8.86 1.84 21.19
C LEU A 33 -9.64 2.41 22.38
N TRP A 34 -10.75 3.10 22.14
CA TRP A 34 -11.63 3.58 23.20
C TRP A 34 -12.28 2.41 23.96
N LEU A 35 -12.84 1.42 23.25
CA LEU A 35 -13.44 0.22 23.86
C LEU A 35 -12.41 -0.62 24.62
N ALA A 36 -11.20 -0.78 24.06
CA ALA A 36 -10.12 -1.56 24.69
C ALA A 36 -9.59 -0.91 25.98
N GLY A 37 -9.85 0.38 26.20
CA GLY A 37 -9.43 1.11 27.40
C GLY A 37 -10.35 0.96 28.62
N GLY A 38 -11.51 0.33 28.47
CA GLY A 38 -12.49 0.21 29.53
C GLY A 38 -12.27 -0.98 30.46
N ARG A 39 -11.80 -0.74 31.68
CA ARG A 39 -12.35 -1.48 32.84
C ARG A 39 -13.76 -0.92 33.09
N THR A 40 -14.71 -1.77 33.49
CA THR A 40 -16.14 -1.44 33.62
C THR A 40 -16.43 -0.11 34.32
N GLN A 41 -15.69 0.24 35.38
CA GLN A 41 -15.87 1.52 36.10
C GLN A 41 -15.50 2.78 35.30
N TYR A 42 -14.37 2.80 34.56
CA TYR A 42 -13.95 3.99 33.80
C TYR A 42 -14.80 4.24 32.56
N LEU A 43 -15.37 3.18 31.98
CA LEU A 43 -16.26 3.29 30.84
C LEU A 43 -17.65 3.77 31.27
N GLU A 44 -18.17 3.25 32.40
CA GLU A 44 -19.39 3.76 33.02
C GLU A 44 -19.25 5.23 33.43
N ASP A 45 -18.15 5.63 34.09
CA ASP A 45 -17.93 7.02 34.46
C ASP A 45 -17.79 7.95 33.26
N ASN A 46 -17.14 7.51 32.17
CA ASN A 46 -17.05 8.29 30.92
C ASN A 46 -18.40 8.53 30.25
N VAL A 47 -19.33 7.58 30.34
CA VAL A 47 -20.65 7.63 29.67
C VAL A 47 -21.70 8.30 30.56
N VAL A 48 -21.64 8.08 31.87
CA VAL A 48 -22.65 8.52 32.84
C VAL A 48 -22.28 9.86 33.50
N HIS A 49 -20.99 10.09 33.81
CA HIS A 49 -20.48 11.34 34.38
C HIS A 49 -19.69 12.12 33.33
N PHE A 50 -20.42 12.63 32.34
CA PHE A 50 -19.85 13.36 31.21
C PHE A 50 -19.24 14.70 31.65
N ASP A 51 -17.91 14.74 31.74
CA ASP A 51 -17.14 15.97 31.88
C ASP A 51 -16.35 16.24 30.59
N PHE A 52 -16.60 17.41 30.00
CA PHE A 52 -15.96 17.84 28.75
C PHE A 52 -14.43 17.92 28.85
N TYR A 53 -13.88 18.00 30.07
CA TYR A 53 -12.43 18.05 30.28
C TYR A 53 -11.80 16.68 30.50
N ARG A 54 -12.57 15.69 30.99
CA ARG A 54 -12.06 14.37 31.43
C ARG A 54 -12.36 13.26 30.43
N SER A 55 -13.41 13.41 29.61
CA SER A 55 -13.87 12.32 28.77
C SER A 55 -13.19 12.24 27.40
N VAL A 56 -12.75 11.02 27.04
CA VAL A 56 -12.21 10.67 25.71
C VAL A 56 -13.32 10.17 24.77
N PHE A 57 -14.55 9.98 25.29
CA PHE A 57 -15.71 9.55 24.51
C PHE A 57 -16.02 10.51 23.34
N GLU A 58 -15.88 11.81 23.56
CA GLU A 58 -16.11 12.83 22.54
C GLU A 58 -15.18 12.66 21.34
N LEU A 59 -13.92 12.26 21.55
CA LEU A 59 -12.97 12.02 20.46
C LEU A 59 -13.37 10.82 19.60
N ALA A 60 -13.85 9.74 20.23
CA ALA A 60 -14.33 8.56 19.52
C ALA A 60 -15.65 8.83 18.77
N CYS A 61 -16.55 9.62 19.37
CA CYS A 61 -17.79 10.04 18.70
C CYS A 61 -17.48 10.98 17.51
N LEU A 62 -16.56 11.92 17.68
CA LEU A 62 -16.15 12.86 16.65
C LEU A 62 -15.43 12.17 15.50
N SER A 63 -14.61 11.14 15.76
CA SER A 63 -13.97 10.35 14.70
C SER A 63 -14.97 9.50 13.90
N LEU A 64 -16.00 8.94 14.55
CA LEU A 64 -17.10 8.26 13.84
C LEU A 64 -17.92 9.21 12.98
N LEU A 65 -18.31 10.36 13.54
CA LEU A 65 -19.06 11.39 12.81
C LEU A 65 -18.23 11.88 11.61
N ARG A 66 -16.93 12.12 11.83
CA ARG A 66 -15.98 12.47 10.77
C ARG A 66 -15.90 11.41 9.69
N MET A 67 -15.77 10.15 10.05
CA MET A 67 -15.73 9.03 9.12
C MET A 67 -16.94 9.07 8.19
N CYS A 68 -18.16 9.20 8.74
CA CYS A 68 -19.40 9.27 7.97
C CYS A 68 -19.45 10.48 7.03
N LEU A 69 -19.10 11.68 7.52
CA LEU A 69 -19.14 12.91 6.72
C LEU A 69 -18.10 12.93 5.61
N LEU A 70 -16.84 12.58 5.91
CA LEU A 70 -15.78 12.54 4.91
C LEU A 70 -16.04 11.45 3.86
N PHE A 71 -16.54 10.28 4.27
CA PHE A 71 -16.94 9.25 3.32
C PHE A 71 -18.03 9.76 2.37
N HIS A 72 -19.02 10.50 2.87
CA HIS A 72 -20.06 11.12 2.05
C HIS A 72 -19.47 12.17 1.09
N PHE A 73 -18.65 13.11 1.58
CA PHE A 73 -18.06 14.15 0.75
C PHE A 73 -17.16 13.58 -0.35
N PHE A 74 -16.27 12.65 -0.03
CA PHE A 74 -15.42 12.01 -1.04
C PHE A 74 -16.22 11.19 -2.06
N THR A 75 -17.36 10.63 -1.68
CA THR A 75 -18.29 9.95 -2.61
C THR A 75 -18.97 10.92 -3.56
N ARG A 76 -19.48 12.04 -3.05
CA ARG A 76 -20.08 13.09 -3.90
C ARG A 76 -19.06 13.76 -4.81
N ILE A 77 -17.85 14.02 -4.33
CA ILE A 77 -16.77 14.59 -5.14
C ILE A 77 -16.43 13.67 -6.32
N GLU A 78 -16.36 12.35 -6.09
CA GLU A 78 -16.11 11.38 -7.15
C GLU A 78 -17.26 11.33 -8.16
N GLU A 79 -18.51 11.24 -7.70
CA GLU A 79 -19.69 11.21 -8.56
C GLU A 79 -19.77 12.46 -9.47
N ILE A 80 -19.52 13.64 -8.90
CA ILE A 80 -19.50 14.90 -9.68
C ILE A 80 -18.30 14.93 -10.62
N SER A 81 -17.15 14.41 -10.21
CA SER A 81 -15.96 14.34 -11.07
C SER A 81 -16.20 13.43 -12.29
N MET A 82 -16.94 12.33 -12.11
CA MET A 82 -17.37 11.45 -13.21
C MET A 82 -18.35 12.17 -14.14
N LYS A 83 -19.36 12.87 -13.62
CA LYS A 83 -20.29 13.65 -14.47
C LYS A 83 -19.57 14.76 -15.26
N LEU A 84 -18.55 15.38 -14.65
CA LEU A 84 -17.74 16.40 -15.31
C LEU A 84 -16.81 15.83 -16.40
N LEU A 85 -16.56 14.52 -16.43
CA LEU A 85 -15.84 13.88 -17.53
C LEU A 85 -16.72 13.79 -18.79
N ASP A 86 -18.03 13.57 -18.63
CA ASP A 86 -18.99 13.53 -19.74
C ASP A 86 -19.32 14.94 -20.23
N GLU A 87 -19.48 15.89 -19.31
CA GLU A 87 -19.83 17.30 -19.60
C GLU A 87 -18.78 18.28 -19.04
N PRO A 88 -17.64 18.49 -19.72
CA PRO A 88 -16.49 19.24 -19.17
C PRO A 88 -16.75 20.73 -18.97
N TYR A 89 -17.74 21.31 -19.65
CA TYR A 89 -18.03 22.74 -19.63
C TYR A 89 -19.19 23.15 -18.72
N ASP A 90 -19.81 22.21 -17.98
CA ASP A 90 -20.87 22.56 -17.05
C ASP A 90 -20.31 23.28 -15.80
N ARG A 91 -20.48 24.61 -15.78
CA ARG A 91 -20.07 25.47 -14.66
C ARG A 91 -20.81 25.13 -13.36
N GLY A 92 -22.01 24.55 -13.41
CA GLY A 92 -22.78 24.14 -12.24
C GLY A 92 -22.11 22.99 -11.48
N LEU A 93 -21.72 21.94 -12.20
CA LEU A 93 -21.00 20.78 -11.64
C LEU A 93 -19.62 21.17 -11.07
N ILE A 94 -18.90 22.07 -11.75
CA ILE A 94 -17.60 22.57 -11.24
C ILE A 94 -17.76 23.26 -9.88
N LYS A 95 -18.75 24.16 -9.75
CA LYS A 95 -19.03 24.87 -8.49
C LYS A 95 -19.45 23.89 -7.38
N LYS A 96 -20.32 22.92 -7.67
CA LYS A 96 -20.72 21.89 -6.70
C LYS A 96 -19.52 21.09 -6.22
N ARG A 97 -18.63 20.66 -7.12
CA ARG A 97 -17.40 19.94 -6.77
C ARG A 97 -16.50 20.76 -5.84
N GLN A 98 -16.30 22.04 -6.18
CA GLN A 98 -15.50 22.95 -5.35
C GLN A 98 -16.13 23.16 -3.97
N ALA A 99 -17.46 23.30 -3.88
CA ALA A 99 -18.17 23.45 -2.61
C ALA A 99 -17.96 22.23 -1.70
N TYR A 100 -18.15 21.00 -2.20
CA TYR A 100 -17.92 19.78 -1.43
C TYR A 100 -16.45 19.60 -1.01
N TYR A 101 -15.52 20.03 -1.85
CA TYR A 101 -14.10 19.97 -1.53
C TYR A 101 -13.70 20.96 -0.44
N VAL A 102 -14.20 22.20 -0.51
CA VAL A 102 -13.99 23.22 0.53
C VAL A 102 -14.65 22.81 1.85
N SER A 103 -15.86 22.23 1.80
CA SER A 103 -16.53 21.74 3.01
C SER A 103 -15.77 20.58 3.67
N ALA A 104 -15.18 19.68 2.87
CA ALA A 104 -14.34 18.60 3.40
C ALA A 104 -13.09 19.13 4.11
N ILE A 105 -12.37 20.11 3.52
CA ILE A 105 -11.21 20.74 4.16
C ILE A 105 -11.61 21.48 5.44
N PHE A 106 -12.70 22.24 5.40
CA PHE A 106 -13.16 22.99 6.57
C PHE A 106 -13.44 22.03 7.74
N PHE A 107 -14.11 20.92 7.45
CA PHE A 107 -14.43 19.91 8.45
C PHE A 107 -13.17 19.21 9.00
N THR A 108 -12.18 18.85 8.16
CA THR A 108 -10.92 18.25 8.63
C THR A 108 -10.09 19.23 9.46
N LEU A 109 -10.03 20.51 9.09
CA LEU A 109 -9.35 21.54 9.87
C LEU A 109 -9.99 21.72 11.25
N LEU A 110 -11.33 21.77 11.31
CA LEU A 110 -12.06 21.89 12.57
C LEU A 110 -11.80 20.68 13.48
N SER A 111 -11.87 19.46 12.92
CA SER A 111 -11.56 18.22 13.64
C SER A 111 -10.13 18.20 14.16
N THR A 112 -9.17 18.63 13.34
CA THR A 112 -7.75 18.68 13.72
C THR A 112 -7.52 19.68 14.85
N ALA A 113 -8.12 20.86 14.76
CA ALA A 113 -8.04 21.87 15.81
C ALA A 113 -8.58 21.33 17.14
N TYR A 114 -9.73 20.65 17.11
CA TYR A 114 -10.33 20.04 18.29
C TYR A 114 -9.44 18.93 18.90
N ALA A 115 -8.89 18.04 18.08
CA ALA A 115 -7.98 16.98 18.53
C ALA A 115 -6.70 17.55 19.17
N VAL A 116 -6.14 18.62 18.58
CA VAL A 116 -4.96 19.32 19.13
C VAL A 116 -5.28 19.97 20.47
N THR A 117 -6.39 20.71 20.56
CA THR A 117 -6.82 21.36 21.81
C THR A 117 -7.01 20.34 22.93
N LYS A 118 -7.68 19.22 22.66
CA LYS A 118 -7.84 18.11 23.62
C LYS A 118 -6.50 17.48 24.00
N GLY A 119 -5.62 17.22 23.04
CA GLY A 119 -4.28 16.69 23.31
C GLY A 119 -3.45 17.59 24.23
N VAL A 120 -3.53 18.91 24.06
CA VAL A 120 -2.85 19.88 24.93
C VAL A 120 -3.44 19.87 26.34
N PHE A 121 -4.76 19.82 26.49
CA PHE A 121 -5.40 19.75 27.81
C PHE A 121 -5.02 18.47 28.57
N VAL A 122 -4.92 17.33 27.88
CA VAL A 122 -4.50 16.05 28.48
C VAL A 122 -3.04 16.09 28.95
N LEU A 123 -2.16 16.85 28.29
CA LEU A 123 -0.73 16.93 28.63
C LEU A 123 -0.40 18.01 29.67
N HIS A 124 -1.24 19.04 29.84
CA HIS A 124 -0.91 20.22 30.66
C HIS A 124 -1.41 20.14 32.11
N GLU A 125 -2.50 19.43 32.40
CA GLU A 125 -2.95 19.26 33.79
C GLU A 125 -2.15 18.16 34.48
N GLU A 126 -1.28 18.50 35.44
CA GLU A 126 -0.56 17.53 36.30
C GLU A 126 -1.50 16.67 37.20
N SER A 127 -2.82 16.76 37.03
CA SER A 127 -3.83 15.96 37.72
C SER A 127 -4.09 14.57 37.10
N TYR A 128 -3.38 14.19 36.03
CA TYR A 128 -3.49 12.86 35.42
C TYR A 128 -2.69 11.79 36.18
N LYS A 129 -3.06 11.53 37.43
CA LYS A 129 -2.61 10.31 38.12
C LYS A 129 -3.49 9.13 37.65
N GLU A 130 -2.88 8.24 36.87
CA GLU A 130 -3.37 6.93 36.42
C GLU A 130 -4.50 6.90 35.37
N MET A 131 -4.38 7.63 34.27
CA MET A 131 -5.13 7.26 33.05
C MET A 131 -4.51 6.02 32.39
N HIS A 132 -5.35 5.06 32.01
CA HIS A 132 -4.92 3.85 31.31
C HIS A 132 -4.25 4.20 29.97
N SER A 133 -3.16 3.50 29.63
CA SER A 133 -2.31 3.76 28.44
C SER A 133 -3.10 3.86 27.12
N THR A 134 -4.24 3.16 27.03
CA THR A 134 -5.15 3.18 25.89
C THR A 134 -5.78 4.55 25.62
N TYR A 135 -6.06 5.36 26.64
CA TYR A 135 -6.66 6.69 26.45
C TYR A 135 -5.66 7.67 25.83
N VAL A 136 -4.40 7.60 26.26
CA VAL A 136 -3.30 8.32 25.62
C VAL A 136 -3.13 7.85 24.16
N ALA A 137 -3.25 6.56 23.91
CA ALA A 137 -3.19 6.00 22.56
C ALA A 137 -4.35 6.49 21.66
N VAL A 138 -5.57 6.66 22.17
CA VAL A 138 -6.70 7.26 21.42
C VAL A 138 -6.38 8.70 21.03
N CYS A 139 -5.87 9.51 21.96
CA CYS A 139 -5.51 10.90 21.69
C CYS A 139 -4.42 11.01 20.61
N ILE A 140 -3.35 10.22 20.72
CA ILE A 140 -2.27 10.18 19.72
C ILE A 140 -2.80 9.71 18.36
N ALA A 141 -3.58 8.62 18.34
CA ALA A 141 -4.15 8.08 17.10
C ALA A 141 -5.04 9.12 16.42
N SER A 142 -5.95 9.77 17.17
CA SER A 142 -6.84 10.80 16.63
C SER A 142 -6.07 11.98 16.03
N LEU A 143 -4.97 12.41 16.64
CA LEU A 143 -4.13 13.50 16.13
C LEU A 143 -3.38 13.09 14.86
N VAL A 144 -2.77 11.91 14.85
CA VAL A 144 -2.04 11.37 13.70
C VAL A 144 -2.96 11.22 12.48
N PHE A 145 -4.12 10.60 12.66
CA PHE A 145 -5.08 10.43 11.57
C PHE A 145 -5.66 11.76 11.11
N SER A 146 -5.93 12.72 12.00
CA SER A 146 -6.40 14.06 11.61
C SER A 146 -5.41 14.80 10.71
N VAL A 147 -4.12 14.75 11.05
CA VAL A 147 -3.06 15.34 10.22
C VAL A 147 -2.95 14.62 8.88
N LEU A 148 -3.00 13.29 8.88
CA LEU A 148 -2.89 12.50 7.66
C LEU A 148 -4.06 12.75 6.70
N GLU A 149 -5.28 12.84 7.22
CA GLU A 149 -6.48 13.18 6.44
C GLU A 149 -6.40 14.58 5.84
N LEU A 150 -5.88 15.56 6.59
CA LEU A 150 -5.66 16.91 6.08
C LEU A 150 -4.66 16.91 4.90
N LEU A 151 -3.56 16.16 5.03
CA LEU A 151 -2.57 16.01 3.95
C LEU A 151 -3.18 15.33 2.71
N LEU A 152 -3.99 14.28 2.91
CA LEU A 152 -4.67 13.58 1.82
C LEU A 152 -5.74 14.45 1.14
N ALA A 153 -6.48 15.25 1.92
CA ALA A 153 -7.41 16.24 1.40
C ALA A 153 -6.68 17.24 0.51
N LEU A 154 -5.58 17.84 0.98
CA LEU A 154 -4.77 18.78 0.17
C LEU A 154 -4.15 18.14 -1.07
N ALA A 155 -3.66 16.90 -0.96
CA ALA A 155 -3.07 16.16 -2.07
C ALA A 155 -4.11 15.79 -3.15
N PHE A 156 -5.40 15.71 -2.79
CA PHE A 156 -6.49 15.43 -3.73
C PHE A 156 -6.52 16.43 -4.90
N LEU A 157 -6.20 17.73 -4.70
CA LEU A 157 -6.16 18.71 -5.81
C LEU A 157 -5.10 18.40 -6.87
N ARG A 158 -3.96 17.83 -6.45
CA ARG A 158 -2.90 17.43 -7.38
C ARG A 158 -3.29 16.13 -8.09
N MET A 159 -3.86 15.18 -7.36
CA MET A 159 -4.28 13.88 -7.89
C MET A 159 -5.52 13.97 -8.80
N ALA A 160 -6.49 14.82 -8.47
CA ALA A 160 -7.67 15.07 -9.29
C ALA A 160 -7.33 15.65 -10.67
N ARG A 161 -6.27 16.47 -10.75
CA ARG A 161 -5.72 16.91 -12.04
C ARG A 161 -5.14 15.75 -12.86
N ARG A 162 -4.53 14.75 -12.22
CA ARG A 162 -4.02 13.54 -12.89
C ARG A 162 -5.13 12.58 -13.32
N LEU A 163 -6.26 12.53 -12.60
CA LEU A 163 -7.42 11.72 -12.97
C LEU A 163 -8.04 12.14 -14.31
N GLN A 164 -7.98 13.42 -14.68
CA GLN A 164 -8.46 13.88 -16.00
C GLN A 164 -7.59 13.41 -17.17
N VAL A 165 -6.34 13.01 -16.91
CA VAL A 165 -5.38 12.58 -17.94
C VAL A 165 -5.47 11.06 -18.19
N MET A 166 -5.95 10.27 -17.23
CA MET A 166 -6.05 8.81 -17.36
C MET A 166 -7.40 8.37 -17.96
N ARG A 167 -7.82 9.00 -19.05
CA ARG A 167 -8.92 8.51 -19.89
C ARG A 167 -8.33 7.50 -20.87
N ILE A 168 -8.58 6.21 -20.65
CA ILE A 168 -8.22 5.17 -21.63
C ILE A 168 -9.44 4.96 -22.51
N VAL A 169 -9.37 5.42 -23.76
CA VAL A 169 -10.37 5.11 -24.79
C VAL A 169 -9.94 3.81 -25.45
N HIS A 170 -10.64 2.71 -25.18
CA HIS A 170 -10.40 1.47 -25.92
C HIS A 170 -11.03 1.61 -27.32
N ARG A 171 -10.18 1.75 -28.32
CA ARG A 171 -10.57 1.67 -29.73
C ARG A 171 -10.20 0.29 -30.25
N TYR A 172 -11.07 -0.30 -31.06
CA TYR A 172 -10.81 -1.60 -31.67
C TYR A 172 -10.63 -1.43 -33.18
N ASN A 173 -9.65 -2.12 -33.75
CA ASN A 173 -9.55 -2.26 -35.21
C ASN A 173 -10.63 -3.22 -35.73
N SER A 174 -10.84 -3.27 -37.05
CA SER A 174 -11.70 -4.24 -37.73
C SER A 174 -11.40 -5.70 -37.36
N ASP A 175 -10.16 -5.98 -36.96
CA ASP A 175 -9.68 -7.30 -36.53
C ASP A 175 -9.91 -7.59 -35.02
N GLY A 176 -10.58 -6.70 -34.29
CA GLY A 176 -10.90 -6.85 -32.87
C GLY A 176 -9.72 -6.62 -31.92
N GLN A 177 -8.64 -6.00 -32.38
CA GLN A 177 -7.47 -5.66 -31.55
C GLN A 177 -7.58 -4.23 -30.99
N GLU A 178 -7.21 -4.04 -29.72
CA GLU A 178 -7.15 -2.70 -29.11
C GLU A 178 -6.03 -1.86 -29.74
N ILE A 179 -6.36 -0.65 -30.17
CA ILE A 179 -5.43 0.31 -30.77
C ILE A 179 -5.31 1.56 -29.89
N ASP A 180 -4.10 2.14 -29.85
CA ASP A 180 -3.83 3.40 -29.16
C ASP A 180 -4.29 4.62 -30.00
N GLU A 181 -4.10 5.84 -29.47
CA GLU A 181 -4.47 7.07 -30.20
C GLU A 181 -3.71 7.27 -31.51
N GLU A 182 -2.54 6.66 -31.63
CA GLU A 182 -1.65 6.71 -32.80
C GLU A 182 -1.92 5.57 -33.80
N GLY A 183 -2.86 4.66 -33.49
CA GLY A 183 -3.23 3.53 -34.34
C GLY A 183 -2.35 2.29 -34.19
N ASN A 184 -1.44 2.27 -33.22
CA ASN A 184 -0.63 1.10 -32.92
C ASN A 184 -1.41 0.11 -32.04
N THR A 185 -1.20 -1.18 -32.26
CA THR A 185 -1.82 -2.24 -31.45
C THR A 185 -1.31 -2.19 -30.01
N ILE A 186 -2.21 -2.07 -29.04
CA ILE A 186 -1.86 -2.10 -27.61
C ILE A 186 -1.46 -3.53 -27.26
N LYS A 187 -0.20 -3.72 -26.88
CA LYS A 187 0.34 -5.03 -26.49
C LYS A 187 -0.43 -5.59 -25.29
N LYS A 188 -1.09 -6.73 -25.49
CA LYS A 188 -1.88 -7.44 -24.49
C LYS A 188 -1.07 -7.66 -23.20
N LYS A 189 -1.69 -7.40 -22.04
CA LYS A 189 -1.06 -7.65 -20.72
C LYS A 189 -0.55 -9.09 -20.66
N VAL A 190 0.72 -9.24 -20.29
CA VAL A 190 1.37 -10.55 -20.14
C VAL A 190 0.54 -11.41 -19.21
N ASN A 191 0.13 -12.58 -19.69
CA ASN A 191 -0.66 -13.50 -18.91
C ASN A 191 0.24 -14.05 -17.77
N LEU A 192 0.06 -13.52 -16.56
CA LEU A 192 0.85 -13.89 -15.39
C LEU A 192 0.89 -15.40 -15.20
N ARG A 193 -0.22 -16.09 -15.51
CA ARG A 193 -0.31 -17.55 -15.45
C ARG A 193 0.76 -18.24 -16.31
N ARG A 194 1.06 -17.73 -17.50
CA ARG A 194 2.09 -18.28 -18.38
C ARG A 194 3.50 -18.08 -17.79
N LEU A 195 3.74 -16.91 -17.19
CA LEU A 195 4.98 -16.62 -16.47
C LEU A 195 5.16 -17.58 -15.27
N PHE A 196 4.08 -17.86 -14.53
CA PHE A 196 4.08 -18.82 -13.43
C PHE A 196 4.37 -20.24 -13.89
N THR A 197 3.77 -20.69 -15.01
CA THR A 197 4.05 -22.04 -15.53
C THR A 197 5.52 -22.20 -15.90
N MET A 198 6.15 -21.15 -16.44
CA MET A 198 7.59 -21.14 -16.76
C MET A 198 8.48 -21.08 -15.53
N ALA A 199 8.04 -20.40 -14.46
CA ALA A 199 8.77 -20.34 -13.19
C ALA A 199 8.59 -21.61 -12.35
N ARG A 200 7.64 -22.49 -12.70
CA ARG A 200 7.30 -23.69 -11.94
C ARG A 200 8.49 -24.63 -11.79
N ASP A 201 9.35 -24.77 -12.79
CA ASP A 201 10.43 -25.76 -12.73
C ASP A 201 11.40 -25.46 -11.57
N GLU A 202 11.53 -24.17 -11.19
CA GLU A 202 12.55 -23.68 -10.25
C GLU A 202 11.99 -23.42 -8.85
N TRP A 203 10.76 -23.88 -8.62
CA TRP A 203 9.99 -23.63 -7.40
C TRP A 203 10.68 -24.12 -6.12
N TRP A 204 11.45 -25.21 -6.18
CA TRP A 204 12.14 -25.74 -5.00
C TRP A 204 13.26 -24.80 -4.52
N ILE A 205 13.99 -24.16 -5.45
CA ILE A 205 15.07 -23.21 -5.14
C ILE A 205 14.45 -21.94 -4.55
N LEU A 206 13.35 -21.47 -5.15
CA LEU A 206 12.59 -20.32 -4.66
C LEU A 206 11.97 -20.59 -3.29
N GLY A 207 11.47 -21.80 -3.04
CA GLY A 207 10.92 -22.22 -1.75
C GLY A 207 11.96 -22.21 -0.64
N LEU A 208 13.14 -22.79 -0.87
CA LEU A 208 14.26 -22.74 0.07
C LEU A 208 14.74 -21.30 0.31
N GLY A 209 14.84 -20.49 -0.75
CA GLY A 209 15.16 -19.06 -0.64
C GLY A 209 14.14 -18.28 0.18
N GLY A 210 12.86 -18.63 0.05
CA GLY A 210 11.76 -18.08 0.85
C GLY A 210 11.86 -18.43 2.34
N ILE A 211 12.22 -19.66 2.68
CA ILE A 211 12.46 -20.06 4.09
C ILE A 211 13.64 -19.28 4.67
N ALA A 212 14.75 -19.18 3.93
CA ALA A 212 15.92 -18.40 4.34
C ALA A 212 15.59 -16.90 4.51
N LEU A 213 14.69 -16.36 3.68
CA LEU A 213 14.14 -15.02 3.84
C LEU A 213 13.37 -14.84 5.13
N LEU A 214 12.48 -15.76 5.49
CA LEU A 214 11.73 -15.67 6.73
C LEU A 214 12.65 -15.68 7.95
N VAL A 215 13.65 -16.56 7.98
CA VAL A 215 14.63 -16.64 9.07
C VAL A 215 15.44 -15.34 9.16
N SER A 216 15.96 -14.84 8.04
CA SER A 216 16.74 -13.60 8.00
C SER A 216 15.92 -12.37 8.43
N SER A 217 14.67 -12.27 7.99
CA SER A 217 13.77 -11.19 8.40
C SER A 217 13.41 -11.27 9.88
N ALA A 218 13.18 -12.48 10.42
CA ALA A 218 12.94 -12.68 11.84
C ALA A 218 14.14 -12.20 12.67
N SER A 219 15.37 -12.54 12.28
CA SER A 219 16.59 -12.06 12.95
C SER A 219 16.69 -10.53 12.96
N ASN A 220 16.35 -9.86 11.85
CA ASN A 220 16.36 -8.39 11.81
C ASN A 220 15.30 -7.76 12.72
N MET A 221 14.14 -8.41 12.88
CA MET A 221 13.06 -7.92 13.75
C MET A 221 13.37 -8.10 15.25
N MET A 222 14.34 -8.96 15.60
CA MET A 222 14.80 -9.13 16.98
C MET A 222 15.60 -7.92 17.48
N ALA A 223 16.18 -7.10 16.60
CA ALA A 223 17.01 -5.95 16.97
C ALA A 223 16.33 -4.96 17.96
N PRO A 224 15.13 -4.40 17.65
CA PRO A 224 14.45 -3.49 18.58
C PRO A 224 13.97 -4.17 19.86
N LEU A 225 13.57 -5.44 19.81
CA LEU A 225 13.09 -6.18 20.99
C LEU A 225 14.24 -6.44 21.97
N PHE A 226 15.41 -6.84 21.47
CA PHE A 226 16.59 -7.10 22.30
C PHE A 226 17.23 -5.83 22.83
N PHE A 227 17.11 -4.71 22.12
CA PHE A 227 17.58 -3.42 22.63
C PHE A 227 16.94 -3.07 23.98
N SER A 228 15.63 -3.33 24.15
CA SER A 228 14.94 -3.15 25.43
C SER A 228 15.55 -4.03 26.53
N PHE A 229 15.77 -5.32 26.26
CA PHE A 229 16.34 -6.24 27.24
C PHE A 229 17.78 -5.91 27.63
N VAL A 230 18.58 -5.38 26.69
CA VAL A 230 19.95 -4.93 26.98
C VAL A 230 19.95 -3.72 27.90
N VAL A 231 19.03 -2.77 27.70
CA VAL A 231 18.87 -1.60 28.59
C VAL A 231 18.47 -2.06 29.99
N ASP A 232 17.50 -2.97 30.11
CA ASP A 232 17.04 -3.49 31.41
C ASP A 232 18.16 -4.28 32.14
N ALA A 233 18.95 -5.06 31.40
CA ALA A 233 20.08 -5.81 31.95
C ALA A 233 21.23 -4.89 32.40
N ALA A 234 21.45 -3.76 31.71
CA ALA A 234 22.46 -2.78 32.07
C ALA A 234 22.17 -2.09 33.41
N LEU A 235 20.90 -1.99 33.79
CA LEU A 235 20.48 -1.47 35.09
C LEU A 235 20.69 -2.47 36.25
N THR A 236 20.80 -3.78 35.96
CA THR A 236 20.91 -4.81 37.00
C THR A 236 22.34 -5.30 37.22
N SER A 237 23.06 -5.71 36.17
CA SER A 237 24.41 -6.28 36.31
C SER A 237 25.12 -6.45 34.97
N ILE A 238 26.43 -6.17 34.91
CA ILE A 238 27.27 -6.31 33.70
C ILE A 238 27.31 -7.75 33.17
N GLU A 239 27.23 -8.76 34.06
CA GLU A 239 27.32 -10.17 33.67
C GLU A 239 26.09 -10.62 32.85
N LYS A 240 24.88 -10.17 33.23
CA LYS A 240 23.64 -10.41 32.46
C LYS A 240 23.64 -9.68 31.11
N VAL A 241 24.28 -8.52 31.03
CA VAL A 241 24.47 -7.80 29.77
C VAL A 241 25.33 -8.64 28.82
N ASN A 242 26.47 -9.15 29.30
CA ASN A 242 27.38 -9.92 28.47
C ASN A 242 26.72 -11.19 27.91
N HIS A 243 25.92 -11.89 28.73
CA HIS A 243 25.14 -13.05 28.28
C HIS A 243 24.10 -12.69 27.21
N THR A 244 23.32 -11.62 27.43
CA THR A 244 22.29 -11.14 26.50
C THR A 244 22.90 -10.72 25.15
N VAL A 245 24.04 -10.03 25.18
CA VAL A 245 24.77 -9.61 23.97
C VAL A 245 25.32 -10.81 23.21
N LEU A 246 25.84 -11.84 23.90
CA LEU A 246 26.35 -13.05 23.27
C LEU A 246 25.24 -13.82 22.55
N VAL A 247 24.07 -13.97 23.17
CA VAL A 247 22.88 -14.59 22.54
C VAL A 247 22.44 -13.81 21.30
N LEU A 248 22.40 -12.48 21.39
CA LEU A 248 22.06 -11.61 20.27
C LEU A 248 23.05 -11.78 19.11
N LEU A 249 24.35 -11.84 19.41
CA LEU A 249 25.42 -12.04 18.44
C LEU A 249 25.26 -13.38 17.70
N LEU A 250 24.94 -14.47 18.40
CA LEU A 250 24.67 -15.77 17.79
C LEU A 250 23.45 -15.73 16.84
N ILE A 251 22.39 -15.04 17.24
CA ILE A 251 21.19 -14.86 16.41
C ILE A 251 21.53 -14.07 15.14
N TYR A 252 22.36 -13.02 15.24
CA TYR A 252 22.81 -12.24 14.09
C TYR A 252 23.69 -13.05 13.15
N ILE A 253 24.59 -13.88 13.67
CA ILE A 253 25.40 -14.78 12.85
C ILE A 253 24.49 -15.76 12.09
N GLY A 254 23.51 -16.37 12.77
CA GLY A 254 22.53 -17.23 12.13
C GLY A 254 21.71 -16.50 11.07
N GLY A 255 21.26 -15.28 11.37
CA GLY A 255 20.53 -14.41 10.44
C GLY A 255 21.35 -13.98 9.23
N ALA A 256 22.65 -13.74 9.40
CA ALA A 256 23.57 -13.40 8.32
C ALA A 256 23.82 -14.58 7.39
N ILE A 257 23.99 -15.79 7.93
CA ILE A 257 24.10 -17.02 7.15
C ILE A 257 22.80 -17.24 6.34
N ALA A 258 21.64 -17.08 6.98
CA ALA A 258 20.35 -17.16 6.29
C ALA A 258 20.21 -16.10 5.19
N ALA A 259 20.67 -14.87 5.43
CA ALA A 259 20.68 -13.79 4.45
C ALA A 259 21.56 -14.13 3.23
N PHE A 260 22.72 -14.74 3.46
CA PHE A 260 23.61 -15.21 2.40
C PHE A 260 22.93 -16.28 1.54
N PHE A 261 22.38 -17.32 2.16
CA PHE A 261 21.67 -18.39 1.44
C PHE A 261 20.46 -17.86 0.67
N ARG A 262 19.68 -16.96 1.28
CA ARG A 262 18.58 -16.28 0.60
C ARG A 262 19.05 -15.60 -0.68
N SER A 263 20.10 -14.78 -0.60
CA SER A 263 20.63 -14.04 -1.75
C SER A 263 21.14 -14.99 -2.82
N TRP A 264 21.94 -15.99 -2.42
CA TRP A 264 22.51 -16.99 -3.31
C TRP A 264 21.44 -17.79 -4.06
N LEU A 265 20.44 -18.32 -3.36
CA LEU A 265 19.37 -19.14 -3.94
C LEU A 265 18.51 -18.32 -4.91
N PHE A 266 18.18 -17.09 -4.57
CA PHE A 266 17.43 -16.19 -5.45
C PHE A 266 18.21 -15.81 -6.71
N THR A 267 19.50 -15.47 -6.58
CA THR A 267 20.35 -15.21 -7.74
C THR A 267 20.48 -16.44 -8.63
N LEU A 268 20.67 -17.64 -8.04
CA LEU A 268 20.76 -18.89 -8.78
C LEU A 268 19.46 -19.22 -9.54
N ALA A 269 18.31 -19.10 -8.88
CA ALA A 269 17.00 -19.31 -9.51
C ALA A 269 16.77 -18.32 -10.66
N GLY A 270 17.10 -17.04 -10.46
CA GLY A 270 16.99 -16.01 -11.48
C GLY A 270 17.88 -16.30 -12.70
N MET A 271 19.15 -16.68 -12.48
CA MET A 271 20.06 -17.01 -13.58
C MET A 271 19.58 -18.21 -14.40
N ARG A 272 19.11 -19.28 -13.75
CA ARG A 272 18.56 -20.46 -14.44
C ARG A 272 17.31 -20.12 -15.25
N PHE A 273 16.42 -19.32 -14.66
CA PHE A 273 15.21 -18.86 -15.33
C PHE A 273 15.53 -18.04 -16.59
N VAL A 274 16.45 -17.08 -16.50
CA VAL A 274 16.86 -16.25 -17.64
C VAL A 274 17.56 -17.07 -18.72
N ALA A 275 18.42 -18.02 -18.33
CA ALA A 275 19.10 -18.88 -19.28
C ALA A 275 18.10 -19.66 -20.16
N ARG A 276 17.10 -20.30 -19.53
CA ARG A 276 16.03 -21.01 -20.26
C ARG A 276 15.19 -20.07 -21.10
N LEU A 277 14.83 -18.90 -20.56
CA LEU A 277 14.03 -17.92 -21.29
C LEU A 277 14.79 -17.40 -22.53
N ARG A 278 16.10 -17.20 -22.43
CA ARG A 278 16.95 -16.82 -23.58
C ARG A 278 17.03 -17.93 -24.62
N GLU A 279 17.14 -19.19 -24.20
CA GLU A 279 17.15 -20.34 -25.10
C GLU A 279 15.82 -20.46 -25.87
N GLU A 280 14.68 -20.39 -25.17
CA GLU A 280 13.36 -20.44 -25.79
C GLU A 280 13.10 -19.26 -26.74
N LEU A 281 13.47 -18.04 -26.34
CA LEU A 281 13.33 -16.87 -27.19
C LEU A 281 14.21 -16.96 -28.43
N PHE A 282 15.46 -17.39 -28.29
CA PHE A 282 16.37 -17.56 -29.42
C PHE A 282 15.86 -18.62 -30.38
N ALA A 283 15.40 -19.76 -29.88
CA ALA A 283 14.79 -20.82 -30.69
C ALA A 283 13.51 -20.34 -31.41
N ALA A 284 12.70 -19.50 -30.77
CA ALA A 284 11.52 -18.92 -31.39
C ALA A 284 11.87 -17.91 -32.48
N ILE A 285 12.88 -17.06 -32.27
CA ILE A 285 13.33 -16.08 -33.25
C ILE A 285 13.82 -16.79 -34.52
N ILE A 286 14.65 -17.84 -34.40
CA ILE A 286 15.20 -18.57 -35.57
C ILE A 286 14.10 -19.27 -36.39
N LYS A 287 12.96 -19.63 -35.78
CA LYS A 287 11.84 -20.29 -36.46
C LYS A 287 10.92 -19.32 -37.22
N ASN A 288 11.14 -18.00 -37.12
CA ASN A 288 10.31 -17.03 -37.83
C ASN A 288 10.62 -16.96 -39.33
N GLU A 289 9.64 -16.49 -40.09
CA GLU A 289 9.74 -16.26 -41.53
C GLU A 289 10.71 -15.13 -41.89
N ILE A 290 11.29 -15.18 -43.10
CA ILE A 290 12.30 -14.21 -43.56
C ILE A 290 11.74 -12.77 -43.55
N ALA A 291 10.45 -12.60 -43.86
CA ALA A 291 9.78 -11.29 -43.85
C ALA A 291 9.77 -10.61 -42.45
N PHE A 292 9.85 -11.39 -41.36
CA PHE A 292 9.99 -10.85 -40.02
C PHE A 292 11.38 -10.19 -39.81
N PHE A 293 12.42 -10.73 -40.43
CA PHE A 293 13.78 -10.19 -40.33
C PHE A 293 14.00 -8.96 -41.21
N ASP A 294 13.21 -8.80 -42.29
CA ASP A 294 13.23 -7.60 -43.12
C ASP A 294 12.63 -6.37 -42.42
N THR A 295 11.68 -6.60 -41.52
CA THR A 295 10.96 -5.55 -40.78
C THR A 295 11.58 -5.22 -39.42
N THR A 296 12.28 -6.18 -38.80
CA THR A 296 12.80 -6.03 -37.42
C THR A 296 14.33 -5.97 -37.41
N ARG A 297 14.93 -4.91 -36.87
CA ARG A 297 16.40 -4.78 -36.81
C ARG A 297 17.00 -5.83 -35.86
N THR A 298 18.05 -6.53 -36.31
CA THR A 298 18.78 -7.52 -35.50
C THR A 298 19.27 -6.96 -34.16
N GLY A 299 19.68 -5.68 -34.12
CA GLY A 299 20.09 -5.00 -32.89
C GLY A 299 18.96 -4.83 -31.86
N GLU A 300 17.71 -4.69 -32.33
CA GLU A 300 16.53 -4.64 -31.45
C GLU A 300 16.25 -6.01 -30.83
N LEU A 301 16.35 -7.09 -31.61
CA LEU A 301 16.17 -8.46 -31.13
C LEU A 301 17.21 -8.83 -30.05
N THR A 302 18.48 -8.47 -30.27
CA THR A 302 19.55 -8.68 -29.29
C THR A 302 19.32 -7.85 -28.02
N ASN A 303 18.86 -6.60 -28.14
CA ASN A 303 18.54 -5.77 -26.99
C ASN A 303 17.38 -6.34 -26.17
N ARG A 304 16.32 -6.82 -26.83
CA ARG A 304 15.19 -7.49 -26.14
C ARG A 304 15.64 -8.79 -25.46
N LEU A 305 16.49 -9.57 -26.11
CA LEU A 305 17.04 -10.79 -25.54
C LEU A 305 17.97 -10.52 -24.34
N ALA A 306 18.70 -9.41 -24.33
CA ALA A 306 19.63 -9.08 -23.24
C ALA A 306 18.96 -8.31 -22.09
N SER A 307 18.28 -7.22 -22.41
CA SER A 307 17.71 -6.23 -21.47
C SER A 307 16.38 -6.70 -20.87
N ASP A 308 15.40 -7.07 -21.71
CA ASP A 308 14.06 -7.43 -21.22
C ASP A 308 14.13 -8.70 -20.36
N THR A 309 15.00 -9.66 -20.71
CA THR A 309 15.19 -10.89 -19.94
C THR A 309 15.81 -10.62 -18.56
N GLY A 310 16.71 -9.65 -18.45
CA GLY A 310 17.28 -9.22 -17.17
C GLY A 310 16.25 -8.49 -16.29
N VAL A 311 15.37 -7.68 -16.87
CA VAL A 311 14.28 -7.04 -16.13
C VAL A 311 13.29 -8.08 -15.60
N VAL A 312 12.98 -9.10 -16.40
CA VAL A 312 12.11 -10.21 -15.98
C VAL A 312 12.77 -11.01 -14.84
N GLN A 313 14.10 -11.21 -14.86
CA GLN A 313 14.84 -11.87 -13.78
C GLN A 313 14.55 -11.25 -12.41
N ASN A 314 14.73 -9.92 -12.31
CA ASN A 314 14.53 -9.20 -11.06
C ASN A 314 13.06 -9.24 -10.62
N THR A 315 12.14 -9.12 -11.58
CA THR A 315 10.70 -9.11 -11.30
C THR A 315 10.21 -10.46 -10.80
N VAL A 316 10.62 -11.56 -11.44
CA VAL A 316 10.22 -12.92 -11.08
C VAL A 316 10.76 -13.29 -9.70
N THR A 317 12.03 -13.02 -9.44
CA THR A 317 12.69 -13.41 -8.19
C THR A 317 12.06 -12.73 -6.97
N VAL A 318 11.67 -11.46 -7.10
CA VAL A 318 11.08 -10.69 -5.99
C VAL A 318 9.57 -10.93 -5.88
N SER A 319 8.83 -10.95 -7.01
CA SER A 319 7.36 -10.88 -6.99
C SER A 319 6.68 -12.25 -6.90
N VAL A 320 7.30 -13.30 -7.45
CA VAL A 320 6.66 -14.63 -7.51
C VAL A 320 6.49 -15.25 -6.14
N LEU A 321 7.41 -15.01 -5.20
CA LEU A 321 7.28 -15.54 -3.83
C LEU A 321 6.05 -14.98 -3.11
N TYR A 322 5.84 -13.66 -3.16
CA TYR A 322 4.69 -13.02 -2.52
C TYR A 322 3.36 -13.47 -3.13
N LEU A 323 3.32 -13.63 -4.46
CA LEU A 323 2.11 -14.08 -5.16
C LEU A 323 1.83 -15.57 -4.98
N TYR A 324 2.86 -16.41 -4.86
CA TYR A 324 2.70 -17.84 -4.60
C TYR A 324 2.16 -18.09 -3.18
N LEU A 325 2.65 -17.33 -2.19
CA LEU A 325 2.07 -17.33 -0.84
C LEU A 325 0.61 -16.84 -0.86
N CYS A 326 0.23 -15.91 -1.75
CA CYS A 326 -1.15 -15.47 -1.86
C CYS A 326 -2.06 -16.54 -2.51
N HIS A 327 -1.60 -17.23 -3.56
CA HIS A 327 -2.39 -18.24 -4.27
C HIS A 327 -2.40 -19.60 -3.56
N ALA A 328 -1.38 -19.96 -2.77
CA ALA A 328 -1.38 -21.18 -1.96
C ALA A 328 -2.34 -21.10 -0.76
N TRP A 329 -2.78 -19.89 -0.40
CA TRP A 329 -3.69 -19.60 0.71
C TRP A 329 -5.10 -19.16 0.26
N ALA A 330 -5.39 -19.17 -1.05
CA ALA A 330 -6.68 -18.86 -1.65
C ALA A 330 -7.30 -20.09 -2.32
#